data_AF-A0A1G2EG73-F1
#
_entry.id   AF-A0A1G2EG73-F1
#
_cell.length_a   1.000
_cell.length_b   1.000
_cell.length_c   1.000
_cell.angle_alpha   90.00
_cell.angle_beta   90.00
_cell.angle_gamma   90.00
#
_symmetry.space_group_name_H-M   'P 1'
#
loop_
_entity.id
_entity.type
_entity.pdbx_description
1 polymer ?
#
loop_
_entity_poly.entity_id
_entity_poly.type
_entity_poly.pdbx_seq_one_letter_code
_entity_poly.pdbx_strand_id
1 'polypeptide(L)' 'MTKKQQFLLEHNKLSPLNLQATTLLLSRFKIEKATLFKDDNWSIDKLRRPFIFWLTSLTTEEKARLKPRKA' A
#
# COMPACT_ATOMS: atom_id res chain seq x y z
N MET A 1 -14.89 -2.16 -9.58
CA MET A 1 -13.67 -2.01 -8.76
C MET A 1 -13.27 -0.55 -8.73
N THR A 2 -12.82 -0.04 -7.58
CA THR A 2 -12.21 1.29 -7.51
C THR A 2 -10.75 1.25 -8.00
N LYS A 3 -10.18 2.38 -8.44
CA LYS A 3 -8.76 2.46 -8.85
C LYS A 3 -7.81 1.95 -7.75
N LYS A 4 -8.16 2.21 -6.48
CA LYS A 4 -7.43 1.70 -5.31
C LYS A 4 -7.45 0.17 -5.22
N GLN A 5 -8.61 -0.46 -5.45
CA GLN A 5 -8.74 -1.92 -5.44
C GLN A 5 -7.97 -2.56 -6.61
N GLN A 6 -8.02 -1.94 -7.78
CA GLN A 6 -7.24 -2.40 -8.93
C GLN A 6 -5.73 -2.32 -8.64
N PHE A 7 -5.27 -1.19 -8.08
CA PHE A 7 -3.87 -1.05 -7.66
C PHE A 7 -3.46 -2.14 -6.65
N LEU A 8 -4.31 -2.43 -5.66
CA LEU A 8 -4.05 -3.47 -4.66
C LEU A 8 -3.86 -4.84 -5.32
N LEU A 9 -4.75 -5.21 -6.24
CA LEU A 9 -4.70 -6.50 -6.91
C LEU A 9 -3.45 -6.64 -7.78
N GLU A 10 -3.16 -5.63 -8.60
CA GLU A 10 -1.98 -5.63 -9.46
C GLU A 10 -0.68 -5.63 -8.64
N HIS A 11 -0.60 -4.82 -7.57
CA HIS A 11 0.54 -4.83 -6.67
C HIS A 11 0.72 -6.21 -6.02
N ASN A 12 -0.33 -6.81 -5.46
CA ASN A 12 -0.25 -8.10 -4.77
C ASN A 12 0.08 -9.25 -5.73
N LYS A 13 -0.48 -9.25 -6.95
CA LYS A 13 -0.17 -10.24 -7.98
C LYS A 13 1.31 -10.25 -8.35
N LEU A 14 1.92 -9.06 -8.38
CA LEU A 14 3.31 -8.89 -8.80
C LEU A 14 4.29 -8.87 -7.61
N SER A 15 3.82 -9.06 -6.38
CA SER A 15 4.64 -8.95 -5.16
C SER A 15 4.75 -10.29 -4.44
N PRO A 16 5.91 -10.61 -3.86
CA PRO A 16 6.06 -11.78 -3.00
C PRO A 16 5.17 -11.65 -1.75
N LEU A 17 4.87 -12.77 -1.10
CA LEU A 17 3.95 -12.85 0.04
C LEU A 17 4.27 -11.84 1.17
N ASN A 18 5.55 -11.59 1.44
CA ASN A 18 6.01 -10.65 2.47
C ASN A 18 5.81 -9.16 2.11
N LEU A 19 5.51 -8.85 0.85
CA LEU A 19 5.23 -7.50 0.33
C LEU A 19 3.80 -7.35 -0.17
N GLN A 20 2.96 -8.37 -0.01
CA GLN A 20 1.53 -8.21 -0.25
C GLN A 20 0.95 -7.22 0.77
N ALA A 21 0.10 -6.34 0.26
CA ALA A 21 -0.53 -5.28 1.01
C ALA A 21 -2.00 -5.58 1.27
N THR A 22 -2.58 -4.75 2.13
CA THR A 22 -4.01 -4.71 2.42
C THR A 22 -4.56 -3.33 2.09
N THR A 23 -5.88 -3.22 1.99
CA THR A 23 -6.56 -1.92 1.80
C THR A 23 -6.22 -0.92 2.91
N LEU A 24 -5.95 -1.41 4.14
CA LEU A 24 -5.55 -0.59 5.29
C LEU A 24 -4.16 0.03 5.07
N LEU A 25 -3.19 -0.77 4.59
CA LEU A 25 -1.85 -0.28 4.25
C LEU A 25 -1.90 0.79 3.15
N LEU A 26 -2.76 0.58 2.14
CA LEU A 26 -2.98 1.59 1.10
C LEU A 26 -3.60 2.88 1.66
N SER A 27 -4.60 2.78 2.54
CA SER A 27 -5.17 3.97 3.20
C SER A 27 -4.09 4.73 3.96
N ARG A 28 -3.24 4.01 4.70
CA ARG A 28 -2.18 4.61 5.49
C ARG A 28 -1.13 5.29 4.63
N PHE A 29 -0.69 4.62 3.57
CA PHE A 29 0.24 5.19 2.58
C PHE A 29 -0.30 6.48 1.96
N LYS A 30 -1.60 6.53 1.61
CA LYS A 30 -2.22 7.74 1.07
C LYS A 30 -2.21 8.90 2.08
N ILE A 31 -2.43 8.62 3.36
CA ILE A 31 -2.39 9.64 4.42
C ILE A 31 -0.97 10.15 4.61
N GLU A 32 0.01 9.26 4.76
CA GLU A 32 1.39 9.63 5.06
C GLU A 32 2.14 10.25 3.88
N LYS A 33 1.81 9.82 2.66
CA LYS A 33 2.45 10.26 1.42
C LYS A 33 1.46 11.00 0.52
N ALA A 34 0.54 11.76 1.11
CA ALA A 34 -0.50 12.50 0.39
C ALA A 34 0.04 13.36 -0.77
N THR A 35 1.25 13.93 -0.61
CA THR A 35 1.93 14.74 -1.64
C THR A 35 2.27 13.97 -2.92
N LEU A 36 2.34 12.64 -2.88
CA LEU A 36 2.54 11.79 -4.07
C LEU A 36 1.25 11.61 -4.87
N PHE A 37 0.10 11.97 -4.31
CA PHE A 37 -1.21 11.83 -4.94
C PHE A 37 -1.66 13.19 -5.48
N LYS A 38 -1.61 13.37 -6.79
CA LYS A 38 -2.14 14.60 -7.42
C LYS A 38 -3.68 14.60 -7.51
N ASP A 39 -4.34 13.45 -7.75
CA ASP A 39 -5.82 13.36 -7.93
C ASP A 39 -6.40 11.94 -7.70
N ASP A 40 -6.29 11.37 -6.49
CA ASP A 40 -6.76 9.99 -6.19
C ASP A 40 -6.31 8.93 -7.21
N ASN A 41 -5.25 9.24 -7.94
CA ASN A 41 -4.82 8.50 -9.10
C ASN A 41 -3.89 7.39 -8.65
N TRP A 42 -4.45 6.21 -8.40
CA TRP A 42 -3.75 4.99 -8.01
C TRP A 42 -2.97 4.35 -9.18
N SER A 43 -2.08 5.11 -9.81
CA SER A 43 -1.26 4.63 -10.95
C SER A 43 -0.21 3.63 -10.48
N ILE A 44 -0.21 2.43 -11.07
CA ILE A 44 0.79 1.39 -10.79
C ILE A 44 2.19 1.88 -11.12
N ASP A 45 2.40 2.46 -12.30
CA ASP A 45 3.74 2.88 -12.76
C ASP A 45 4.36 3.96 -11.86
N LYS A 46 3.53 4.85 -11.30
CA LYS A 46 4.00 5.98 -10.51
C LYS A 46 4.09 5.66 -9.02
N LEU A 47 3.13 4.92 -8.47
CA LEU A 47 3.02 4.74 -7.02
C LEU A 47 3.60 3.43 -6.52
N ARG A 48 3.75 2.40 -7.37
CA ARG A 48 4.19 1.08 -6.89
C ARG A 48 5.58 1.11 -6.27
N ARG A 49 6.55 1.78 -6.91
CA ARG A 49 7.90 1.91 -6.36
C ARG A 49 7.91 2.71 -5.03
N PRO A 50 7.33 3.92 -4.95
CA PRO A 50 7.19 4.63 -3.68
C PRO A 50 6.46 3.82 -2.60
N PHE A 51 5.44 3.07 -2.99
CA PHE A 51 4.68 2.23 -2.06
C PHE A 51 5.51 1.07 -1.52
N ILE A 52 6.26 0.36 -2.37
CA ILE A 52 7.19 -0.70 -1.93
C ILE A 52 8.24 -0.12 -1.00
N PHE A 53 8.85 1.00 -1.37
CA PHE A 53 9.87 1.66 -0.55
C PHE A 53 9.33 2.01 0.84
N TRP A 54 8.14 2.63 0.90
CA TRP A 54 7.45 2.90 2.16
C TRP A 54 7.10 1.63 2.95
N LEU A 55 6.58 0.60 2.28
CA LEU A 55 6.22 -0.67 2.93
C LEU A 55 7.45 -1.39 3.51
N THR A 56 8.60 -1.28 2.85
CA THR A 56 9.87 -1.84 3.32
C THR A 56 10.51 -0.99 4.43
N SER A 57 10.21 0.31 4.49
CA SER A 57 10.71 1.17 5.57
C SER A 57 9.95 1.03 6.89
N LEU A 58 8.75 0.43 6.87
CA LEU A 58 7.97 0.19 8.09
C LEU A 58 8.70 -0.80 9.01
N THR A 59 8.81 -0.43 10.29
CA THR A 59 9.30 -1.31 11.35
C THR A 59 8.33 -2.47 11.62
N THR A 60 8.83 -3.51 12.27
CA THR A 60 7.99 -4.66 12.69
C THR A 60 6.79 -4.23 13.55
N GLU A 61 6.98 -3.22 14.40
CA GLU A 61 5.94 -2.70 15.27
C GLU A 61 4.86 -1.94 14.49
N GLU A 62 5.25 -1.09 13.54
CA GLU A 62 4.30 -0.39 12.67
C GLU A 62 3.52 -1.37 11.80
N LYS A 63 4.18 -2.40 11.26
CA LYS A 63 3.51 -3.48 10.53
C LYS A 63 2.53 -4.23 11.42
N ALA A 64 2.84 -4.46 12.70
CA ALA A 64 1.94 -5.13 13.63
C ALA A 64 0.69 -4.28 13.95
N ARG A 65 0.84 -2.97 14.10
CA ARG A 65 -0.27 -2.02 14.30
C ARG A 65 -1.20 -1.92 13.09
N LEU A 66 -0.67 -2.21 11.89
CA LEU A 66 -1.39 -2.15 10.60
C LEU A 66 -1.88 -3.53 10.13
N LYS A 67 -1.70 -4.59 10.91
CA LYS A 67 -2.38 -5.87 10.69
C LYS A 67 -3.81 -5.77 11.26
N PRO A 68 -4.82 -6.30 10.56
CA PRO A 68 -6.12 -6.49 11.20
C PRO A 68 -5.91 -7.33 12.46
N ARG A 69 -6.44 -6.88 13.62
CA ARG A 69 -6.50 -7.73 14.80
C ARG A 69 -7.26 -8.99 14.39
N LYS A 70 -6.63 -10.17 14.52
CA LYS A 70 -7.40 -11.42 14.48
C LYS A 70 -8.39 -11.33 15.64
N ALA A 71 -9.68 -11.28 15.32
CA ALA A 71 -10.74 -11.51 16.28
C ALA A 71 -10.73 -12.98 16.72
#